data_AF-A0A523CBD7-F1
#
_entry.id   AF-A0A523CBD7-F1
#
_cell.length_a   1.000
_cell.length_b   1.000
_cell.length_c   1.000
_cell.angle_alpha   90.00
_cell.angle_beta   90.00
_cell.angle_gamma   90.00
#
_symmetry.space_group_name_H-M   'P 1'
#
loop_
_entity.id
_entity.type
_entity.pdbx_description
1 polymer ?
#
loop_
_entity_poly.entity_id
_entity_poly.type
_entity_poly.pdbx_seq_one_letter_code
_entity_poly.pdbx_strand_id
1 'polypeptide(L)'
;MKYCAQCGAPNTDEAQFCEKCGNAWVAAPVVSAPGPVVAPAPMPGVAPGTVPPARTGPRPAIFIVAAAMLLVVLGAVGVGWLLFMQPMDIAAYEDKVTEDVIATAESVTTMGEAFNDVDTSYDEPIGDENLAMLQDAVAEGIDGVQAARDDLAGLRPPKEYKRSHDRLVASYDRMLEGLVVLKEMLGEITADDTSSTLSEKFSDRTDDFSTKLEKSTADMQKSLEDMGLYESLSDELSNMF
;
A
#
# COMPACT_ATOMS: atom_id res chain seq x y z
N MET A 1 -17.91 4.10 -26.92
CA MET A 1 -17.03 3.78 -25.79
C MET A 1 -16.14 2.62 -26.19
N LYS A 2 -14.83 2.68 -25.94
CA LYS A 2 -13.88 1.62 -26.29
C LYS A 2 -13.18 1.04 -25.06
N TYR A 3 -12.81 -0.23 -25.12
CA TYR A 3 -12.19 -0.96 -24.01
C TYR A 3 -10.72 -1.25 -24.29
N CYS A 4 -9.85 -1.00 -23.31
CA CYS A 4 -8.42 -1.23 -23.45
C CYS A 4 -8.13 -2.72 -23.66
N ALA A 5 -7.48 -3.08 -24.78
CA ALA A 5 -7.09 -4.45 -25.07
C ALA A 5 -6.06 -5.02 -24.07
N GLN A 6 -5.40 -4.15 -23.29
CA GLN A 6 -4.38 -4.53 -22.33
C GLN A 6 -4.92 -4.65 -20.89
N CYS A 7 -5.81 -3.75 -20.46
CA CYS A 7 -6.29 -3.73 -19.07
C CYS A 7 -7.82 -3.77 -18.90
N GLY A 8 -8.59 -3.83 -19.98
CA GLY A 8 -10.06 -3.93 -19.94
C GLY A 8 -10.81 -2.68 -19.49
N ALA A 9 -10.13 -1.56 -19.23
CA ALA A 9 -10.78 -0.34 -18.74
C ALA A 9 -11.61 0.35 -19.84
N PRO A 10 -12.81 0.88 -19.52
CA PRO A 10 -13.59 1.69 -20.43
C PRO A 10 -12.92 3.05 -20.63
N ASN A 11 -12.90 3.55 -21.87
CA ASN A 11 -12.36 4.86 -22.23
C ASN A 11 -13.31 5.55 -23.23
N THR A 12 -13.18 6.88 -23.32
CA THR A 12 -13.89 7.68 -24.33
C THR A 12 -13.41 7.30 -25.74
N ASP A 13 -14.27 7.43 -26.76
CA ASP A 13 -13.92 7.01 -28.13
C ASP A 13 -12.76 7.84 -28.72
N GLU A 14 -12.64 9.09 -28.28
CA GLU A 14 -11.63 10.06 -28.71
C GLU A 14 -10.28 9.91 -27.97
N ALA A 15 -10.19 9.10 -26.91
CA ALA A 15 -8.96 8.95 -26.13
C ALA A 15 -7.79 8.41 -27.00
N GLN A 16 -6.66 9.11 -27.05
CA GLN A 16 -5.46 8.66 -27.80
C GLN A 16 -4.62 7.63 -27.02
N PHE A 17 -4.80 7.57 -25.70
CA PHE A 17 -4.17 6.62 -24.78
C PHE A 17 -5.21 6.05 -23.82
N CYS A 18 -4.90 4.95 -23.12
CA CYS A 18 -5.75 4.46 -22.04
C CYS A 18 -5.49 5.26 -20.75
N GLU A 19 -6.53 5.85 -20.16
CA GLU A 19 -6.42 6.67 -18.94
C GLU A 19 -5.97 5.87 -17.71
N LYS A 20 -6.16 4.54 -17.71
CA LYS A 20 -5.79 3.66 -16.59
C LYS A 20 -4.35 3.13 -16.67
N CYS A 21 -3.85 2.83 -17.87
CA CYS A 21 -2.56 2.15 -18.03
C CYS A 21 -1.58 2.85 -18.97
N GLY A 22 -1.96 3.98 -19.59
CA GLY A 22 -1.11 4.81 -20.44
C GLY A 22 -0.80 4.25 -21.83
N ASN A 23 -1.29 3.06 -22.19
CA ASN A 23 -0.99 2.46 -23.49
C ASN A 23 -1.67 3.22 -24.64
N ALA A 24 -0.91 3.47 -25.71
CA ALA A 24 -1.40 4.10 -26.94
C ALA A 24 -2.28 3.13 -27.74
N TRP A 25 -3.34 3.66 -28.36
CA TRP A 25 -4.11 2.89 -29.34
C TRP A 25 -3.32 2.83 -30.64
N VAL A 26 -2.79 1.65 -30.97
CA VAL A 26 -2.00 1.46 -32.19
C VAL A 26 -2.90 1.74 -33.41
N ALA A 27 -2.72 2.90 -34.03
CA ALA A 27 -3.30 3.18 -35.34
C ALA A 27 -2.60 2.29 -36.37
N ALA A 28 -3.38 1.56 -37.17
CA ALA A 28 -2.84 0.80 -38.29
C ALA A 28 -2.08 1.74 -39.24
N PRO A 29 -0.89 1.36 -39.74
CA PRO A 29 -0.14 2.21 -40.66
C PRO A 29 -0.93 2.37 -41.97
N VAL A 30 -1.24 3.62 -42.31
CA VAL A 30 -1.75 4.01 -43.63
C VAL A 30 -0.69 3.69 -44.68
N VAL A 31 -0.95 2.65 -45.45
CA VAL A 31 -0.18 2.29 -46.66
C VAL A 31 -0.35 3.43 -47.67
N SER A 32 0.73 4.17 -47.92
CA SER A 32 0.75 5.20 -48.97
C SER A 32 0.78 4.55 -50.35
N ALA A 33 -0.10 5.01 -51.24
CA ALA A 33 -0.25 4.53 -52.61
C ALA A 33 0.98 4.81 -53.50
N PRO A 34 1.28 3.96 -54.51
CA PRO A 34 2.37 4.19 -55.45
C PRO A 34 2.01 5.24 -56.51
N GLY A 35 2.92 6.20 -56.73
CA GLY A 35 2.82 7.22 -57.78
C GLY A 35 3.07 6.69 -59.20
N PRO A 36 2.80 7.50 -60.24
CA PRO A 36 2.66 7.06 -61.63
C PRO A 36 3.99 6.81 -62.35
N VAL A 37 3.97 5.81 -63.23
CA VAL A 37 5.07 5.30 -64.07
C VAL A 37 5.34 6.26 -65.23
N VAL A 38 6.60 6.69 -65.40
CA VAL A 38 7.08 7.42 -66.59
C VAL A 38 8.10 6.56 -67.35
N ALA A 39 7.93 6.48 -68.67
CA ALA A 39 8.67 5.67 -69.63
C ALA A 39 10.05 6.27 -70.03
N PRO A 40 10.94 5.52 -70.72
CA PRO A 40 12.40 5.71 -70.67
C PRO A 40 13.00 6.52 -71.82
N ALA A 41 14.18 7.11 -71.59
CA ALA A 41 15.03 7.80 -72.58
C ALA A 41 16.52 7.45 -72.35
N PRO A 42 17.40 7.58 -73.37
CA PRO A 42 18.47 6.62 -73.66
C PRO A 42 19.82 6.85 -72.96
N MET A 43 20.60 5.76 -72.90
CA MET A 43 21.96 5.64 -72.36
C MET A 43 22.96 6.67 -72.92
N PRO A 44 23.94 7.08 -72.10
CA PRO A 44 25.33 6.87 -72.54
C PRO A 44 26.31 6.51 -71.41
N GLY A 45 27.36 5.78 -71.78
CA GLY A 45 28.67 5.91 -71.16
C GLY A 45 29.09 4.81 -70.19
N VAL A 46 29.80 3.82 -70.72
CA VAL A 46 30.61 2.86 -69.95
C VAL A 46 31.73 3.62 -69.24
N ALA A 47 31.89 3.39 -67.93
CA ALA A 47 33.11 3.69 -67.18
C ALA A 47 33.40 2.58 -66.15
N PRO A 48 34.67 2.32 -65.79
CA PRO A 48 35.12 1.03 -65.29
C PRO A 48 35.25 0.97 -63.77
N GLY A 49 34.88 -0.19 -63.21
CA GLY A 49 35.53 -0.81 -62.06
C GLY A 49 35.33 -0.16 -60.68
N THR A 50 34.42 -0.72 -59.88
CA THR A 50 34.56 -0.71 -58.42
C THR A 50 34.32 -2.11 -57.86
N VAL A 51 35.35 -2.59 -57.18
CA VAL A 51 35.47 -3.85 -56.44
C VAL A 51 34.27 -4.04 -55.48
N PRO A 52 33.67 -5.24 -55.36
CA PRO A 52 32.59 -5.47 -54.41
C PRO A 52 33.11 -5.35 -52.97
N PRO A 53 32.42 -4.63 -52.07
CA PRO A 53 32.71 -4.73 -50.64
C PRO A 53 32.31 -6.13 -50.15
N ALA A 54 33.28 -6.84 -49.58
CA ALA A 54 33.06 -8.12 -48.93
C ALA A 54 31.94 -7.98 -47.88
N ARG A 55 30.86 -8.75 -48.04
CA ARG A 55 29.83 -8.90 -47.01
C ARG A 55 30.46 -9.55 -45.79
N THR A 56 30.86 -8.75 -44.81
CA THR A 56 31.12 -9.22 -43.44
C THR A 56 29.78 -9.61 -42.83
N GLY A 57 29.41 -10.88 -42.98
CA GLY A 57 28.26 -11.45 -42.28
C GLY A 57 28.43 -11.27 -40.77
N PRO A 58 27.35 -10.95 -40.02
CA PRO A 58 27.43 -10.82 -38.57
C PRO A 58 27.93 -12.14 -38.00
N ARG A 59 29.08 -12.10 -37.33
CA ARG A 59 29.70 -13.25 -36.70
C ARG A 59 28.73 -13.80 -35.64
N PRO A 60 28.29 -15.07 -35.70
CA PRO A 60 27.35 -15.65 -34.73
C PRO A 60 27.88 -15.63 -33.29
N ALA A 61 29.19 -15.41 -33.10
CA ALA A 61 29.82 -15.28 -31.80
C ALA A 61 29.31 -14.10 -30.95
N ILE A 62 28.89 -12.96 -31.55
CA ILE A 62 28.41 -11.80 -30.79
C ILE A 62 27.02 -12.08 -30.18
N PHE A 63 26.14 -12.77 -30.92
CA PHE A 63 24.83 -13.18 -30.42
C PHE A 63 24.94 -14.21 -29.29
N ILE A 64 25.92 -15.11 -29.35
CA ILE A 64 26.15 -16.10 -28.29
C ILE A 64 26.62 -15.43 -26.99
N VAL A 65 27.52 -14.45 -27.08
CA VAL A 65 28.00 -13.71 -25.89
C VAL A 65 26.89 -12.82 -25.30
N ALA A 66 26.09 -12.15 -26.14
CA ALA A 66 24.95 -11.38 -25.68
C ALA A 66 23.87 -12.25 -25.02
N ALA A 67 23.57 -13.43 -25.58
CA ALA A 67 22.63 -14.37 -25.01
C ALA A 67 23.14 -14.98 -23.68
N ALA A 68 24.44 -15.27 -23.58
CA ALA A 68 25.05 -15.75 -22.35
C ALA A 68 25.01 -14.68 -21.24
N MET A 69 25.31 -13.42 -21.56
CA MET A 69 25.18 -12.30 -20.62
C MET A 69 23.73 -12.10 -20.16
N LEU A 70 22.76 -12.17 -21.08
CA LEU A 70 21.34 -12.06 -20.75
C LEU A 70 20.92 -13.17 -19.77
N LEU A 71 21.37 -14.41 -19.99
CA LEU A 71 21.08 -15.53 -19.09
C LEU A 71 21.72 -15.35 -17.71
N VAL A 72 22.93 -14.80 -17.63
CA VAL A 72 23.58 -14.50 -16.34
C VAL A 72 22.82 -13.39 -15.60
N VAL A 73 22.39 -12.33 -16.30
CA VAL A 73 21.58 -11.26 -15.69
C VAL A 73 20.22 -11.79 -15.23
N LEU A 74 19.52 -12.56 -16.07
CA LEU A 74 18.25 -13.18 -15.68
C LEU A 74 18.42 -14.18 -14.54
N GLY A 75 19.52 -14.93 -14.51
CA GLY A 75 19.86 -15.83 -13.41
C GLY A 75 20.12 -15.07 -12.11
N ALA A 76 20.89 -13.98 -12.15
CA ALA A 76 21.17 -13.15 -10.99
C ALA A 76 19.90 -12.46 -10.46
N VAL A 77 19.04 -11.95 -11.35
CA VAL A 77 17.74 -11.38 -10.97
C VAL A 77 16.83 -12.46 -10.40
N GLY A 78 16.77 -13.66 -11.00
CA GLY A 78 15.94 -14.76 -10.52
C GLY A 78 16.38 -15.29 -9.15
N VAL A 79 17.69 -15.44 -8.92
CA VAL A 79 18.23 -15.86 -7.62
C VAL A 79 18.06 -14.76 -6.57
N GLY A 80 18.32 -13.50 -6.94
CA GLY A 80 18.06 -12.36 -6.06
C GLY A 80 16.58 -12.26 -5.66
N TRP A 81 15.67 -12.47 -6.62
CA TRP A 81 14.23 -12.52 -6.38
C TRP A 81 13.83 -13.68 -5.48
N LEU A 82 14.41 -14.87 -5.67
CA LEU A 82 14.14 -16.05 -4.83
C LEU A 82 14.63 -15.88 -3.39
N LEU A 83 15.83 -15.31 -3.21
CA LEU A 83 16.37 -15.02 -1.88
C LEU A 83 15.59 -13.90 -1.20
N PHE A 84 15.18 -12.89 -1.96
CA PHE A 84 14.34 -11.82 -1.44
C PHE A 84 12.96 -12.36 -1.05
N MET A 85 12.34 -13.24 -1.82
CA MET A 85 11.00 -13.79 -1.52
C MET A 85 10.96 -14.82 -0.39
N GLN A 86 12.06 -15.05 0.34
CA GLN A 86 12.01 -15.96 1.48
C GLN A 86 11.10 -15.37 2.58
N PRO A 87 10.17 -16.16 3.13
CA PRO A 87 9.41 -15.76 4.30
C PRO A 87 10.38 -15.50 5.46
N MET A 88 9.99 -14.62 6.37
CA MET A 88 10.76 -14.42 7.60
C MET A 88 10.82 -15.73 8.39
N ASP A 89 11.91 -15.88 9.16
CA ASP A 89 11.96 -16.91 10.19
C ASP A 89 10.84 -16.66 11.22
N ILE A 90 10.28 -17.75 11.77
CA ILE A 90 9.14 -17.68 12.70
C ILE A 90 9.49 -16.78 13.89
N ALA A 91 10.65 -16.97 14.52
CA ALA A 91 11.01 -16.20 15.70
C ALA A 91 11.17 -14.71 15.40
N ALA A 92 11.78 -14.36 14.25
CA ALA A 92 11.94 -12.98 13.82
C ALA A 92 10.59 -12.32 13.46
N TYR A 93 9.64 -13.10 12.96
CA TYR A 93 8.29 -12.63 12.67
C TYR A 93 7.48 -12.41 13.96
N GLU A 94 7.54 -13.35 14.89
CA GLU A 94 6.85 -13.26 16.19
C GLU A 94 7.34 -12.07 17.02
N ASP A 95 8.66 -11.84 17.06
CA ASP A 95 9.29 -10.70 17.70
C ASP A 95 8.76 -9.38 17.12
N LYS A 96 8.71 -9.26 15.79
CA LYS A 96 8.19 -8.06 15.12
C LYS A 96 6.70 -7.82 15.34
N VAL A 97 5.89 -8.87 15.25
CA VAL A 97 4.44 -8.73 15.54
C VAL A 97 4.22 -8.29 16.99
N THR A 98 4.99 -8.82 17.92
CA THR A 98 4.90 -8.45 19.35
C THR A 98 5.29 -7.00 19.57
N GLU A 99 6.42 -6.55 19.00
CA GLU A 99 6.87 -5.16 19.03
C GLU A 99 5.81 -4.19 18.50
N ASP A 100 5.23 -4.47 17.33
CA ASP A 100 4.23 -3.61 16.70
C ASP A 100 2.91 -3.55 17.50
N VAL A 101 2.50 -4.67 18.10
CA VAL A 101 1.31 -4.73 18.97
C VAL A 101 1.53 -3.94 20.27
N ILE A 102 2.72 -4.00 20.87
CA ILE A 102 3.05 -3.22 22.06
C ILE A 102 3.06 -1.73 21.74
N ALA A 103 3.72 -1.31 20.66
CA ALA A 103 3.75 0.08 20.23
C ALA A 103 2.33 0.64 19.98
N THR A 104 1.44 -0.19 19.47
CA THR A 104 0.03 0.14 19.28
C THR A 104 -0.71 0.28 20.61
N ALA A 105 -0.48 -0.64 21.55
CA ALA A 105 -1.06 -0.55 22.89
C ALA A 105 -0.63 0.74 23.60
N GLU A 106 0.66 1.08 23.55
CA GLU A 106 1.20 2.34 24.10
C GLU A 106 0.50 3.56 23.49
N SER A 107 0.36 3.59 22.15
CA SER A 107 -0.32 4.68 21.43
C SER A 107 -1.78 4.85 21.88
N VAL A 108 -2.50 3.74 22.06
CA VAL A 108 -3.89 3.76 22.53
C VAL A 108 -3.99 4.15 24.01
N THR A 109 -3.04 3.71 24.84
CA THR A 109 -2.97 4.09 26.25
C THR A 109 -2.72 5.58 26.43
N THR A 110 -1.74 6.16 25.74
CA THR A 110 -1.47 7.60 25.82
C THR A 110 -2.68 8.43 25.42
N MET A 111 -3.42 7.99 24.38
CA MET A 111 -4.68 8.61 24.01
C MET A 111 -5.72 8.48 25.13
N GLY A 112 -5.87 7.30 25.74
CA GLY A 112 -6.77 7.06 26.87
C GLY A 112 -6.44 7.91 28.11
N GLU A 113 -5.16 8.08 28.42
CA GLU A 113 -4.68 8.97 29.49
C GLU A 113 -5.05 10.42 29.20
N ALA A 114 -4.87 10.90 27.98
CA ALA A 114 -5.30 12.24 27.59
C ALA A 114 -6.82 12.44 27.75
N PHE A 115 -7.63 11.43 27.41
CA PHE A 115 -9.08 11.48 27.66
C PHE A 115 -9.43 11.49 29.16
N ASN A 116 -8.67 10.78 29.99
CA ASN A 116 -8.89 10.74 31.43
C ASN A 116 -8.43 12.02 32.15
N ASP A 117 -7.39 12.67 31.64
CA ASP A 117 -6.86 13.94 32.17
C ASP A 117 -7.78 15.12 31.86
N VAL A 118 -8.61 15.03 30.82
CA VAL A 118 -9.71 15.95 30.57
C VAL A 118 -10.85 15.64 31.56
N ASP A 119 -10.64 16.03 32.82
CA ASP A 119 -11.65 16.04 33.87
C ASP A 119 -12.63 17.19 33.62
N THR A 120 -13.50 17.02 32.63
CA THR A 120 -14.66 17.91 32.48
C THR A 120 -15.71 17.48 33.47
N SER A 121 -15.95 18.29 34.49
CA SER A 121 -17.23 18.20 35.19
C SER A 121 -18.36 18.31 34.15
N TYR A 122 -19.44 17.55 34.34
CA TYR A 122 -20.46 17.31 33.30
C TYR A 122 -21.07 18.58 32.67
N ASP A 123 -21.00 19.70 33.39
CA ASP A 123 -21.58 20.99 33.03
C ASP A 123 -20.52 22.06 32.65
N GLU A 124 -19.22 21.77 32.79
CA GLU A 124 -18.17 22.73 32.42
C GLU A 124 -17.78 22.58 30.93
N PRO A 125 -17.53 23.70 30.24
CA PRO A 125 -16.98 23.67 28.89
C PRO A 125 -15.61 22.98 28.89
N ILE A 126 -15.30 22.24 27.81
CA ILE A 126 -13.99 21.58 27.66
C ILE A 126 -12.84 22.57 27.74
N GLY A 127 -12.99 23.76 27.13
CA GLY A 127 -11.94 24.75 27.00
C GLY A 127 -10.95 24.44 25.86
N ASP A 128 -10.33 25.47 25.31
CA ASP A 128 -9.44 25.35 24.13
C ASP A 128 -8.21 24.46 24.41
N GLU A 129 -7.64 24.53 25.61
CA GLU A 129 -6.43 23.78 25.98
C GLU A 129 -6.68 22.27 26.02
N ASN A 130 -7.75 21.83 26.69
CA ASN A 130 -8.13 20.42 26.75
C ASN A 130 -8.52 19.90 25.37
N LEU A 131 -9.26 20.68 24.58
CA LEU A 131 -9.64 20.26 23.22
C LEU A 131 -8.40 20.07 22.33
N ALA A 132 -7.44 20.99 22.39
CA ALA A 132 -6.18 20.85 21.67
C ALA A 132 -5.40 19.61 22.12
N MET A 133 -5.32 19.36 23.43
CA MET A 133 -4.67 18.17 23.99
C MET A 133 -5.31 16.87 23.47
N LEU A 134 -6.65 16.79 23.44
CA LEU A 134 -7.35 15.62 22.91
C LEU A 134 -7.11 15.43 21.40
N GLN A 135 -7.14 16.53 20.64
CA GLN A 135 -6.89 16.48 19.20
C GLN A 135 -5.47 15.99 18.89
N ASP A 136 -4.48 16.49 19.62
CA ASP A 136 -3.08 16.08 19.48
C ASP A 136 -2.90 14.61 19.88
N ALA A 137 -3.46 14.18 21.02
CA ALA A 137 -3.36 12.79 21.49
C ALA A 137 -4.02 11.80 20.53
N VAL A 138 -5.19 12.12 19.96
CA VAL A 138 -5.84 11.28 18.95
C VAL A 138 -5.05 11.26 17.63
N ALA A 139 -4.47 12.39 17.22
CA ALA A 139 -3.65 12.45 16.02
C ALA A 139 -2.38 11.59 16.16
N GLU A 140 -1.68 11.71 17.29
CA GLU A 140 -0.50 10.89 17.61
C GLU A 140 -0.86 9.41 17.72
N GLY A 141 -1.98 9.07 18.36
CA GLY A 141 -2.48 7.70 18.44
C GLY A 141 -2.78 7.09 17.06
N ILE A 142 -3.38 7.86 16.14
CA ILE A 142 -3.61 7.43 14.75
C ILE A 142 -2.29 7.17 14.03
N ASP A 143 -1.34 8.08 14.15
CA ASP A 143 -0.04 7.96 13.47
C ASP A 143 0.73 6.73 13.99
N GLY A 144 0.70 6.47 15.30
CA GLY A 144 1.30 5.28 15.91
C GLY A 144 0.68 3.97 15.44
N VAL A 145 -0.66 3.89 15.44
CA VAL A 145 -1.40 2.72 14.93
C VAL A 145 -1.15 2.52 13.43
N GLN A 146 -1.07 3.59 12.66
CA GLN A 146 -0.83 3.53 11.22
C GLN A 146 0.59 3.06 10.90
N ALA A 147 1.59 3.53 11.66
CA ALA A 147 2.96 3.06 11.53
C ALA A 147 3.08 1.55 11.80
N ALA A 148 2.51 1.08 12.93
CA ALA A 148 2.49 -0.34 13.27
C ALA A 148 1.76 -1.18 12.21
N ARG A 149 0.65 -0.67 11.68
CA ARG A 149 -0.09 -1.31 10.59
C ARG A 149 0.76 -1.45 9.33
N ASP A 150 1.47 -0.40 8.93
CA ASP A 150 2.27 -0.38 7.70
C ASP A 150 3.52 -1.25 7.83
N ASP A 151 4.15 -1.28 9.01
CA ASP A 151 5.25 -2.18 9.33
C ASP A 151 4.79 -3.64 9.26
N LEU A 152 3.67 -3.98 9.92
CA LEU A 152 3.03 -5.30 9.83
C LEU A 152 2.73 -5.67 8.37
N ALA A 153 2.04 -4.82 7.62
CA ALA A 153 1.68 -5.10 6.23
C ALA A 153 2.91 -5.31 5.31
N GLY A 154 4.07 -4.77 5.70
CA GLY A 154 5.36 -4.99 5.02
C GLY A 154 6.03 -6.33 5.34
N LEU A 155 5.61 -7.01 6.40
CA LEU A 155 6.20 -8.29 6.82
C LEU A 155 5.88 -9.42 5.82
N ARG A 156 6.74 -10.45 5.84
CA ARG A 156 6.57 -11.67 5.04
C ARG A 156 6.31 -12.84 5.97
N PRO A 157 5.04 -13.09 6.35
CA PRO A 157 4.75 -14.11 7.34
C PRO A 157 5.16 -15.50 6.85
N PRO A 158 5.56 -16.40 7.76
CA PRO A 158 5.59 -17.84 7.53
C PRO A 158 4.25 -18.32 6.93
N LYS A 159 4.27 -19.41 6.17
CA LYS A 159 3.07 -19.88 5.44
C LYS A 159 1.93 -20.24 6.38
N GLU A 160 2.27 -20.79 7.54
CA GLU A 160 1.40 -21.14 8.66
C GLU A 160 0.70 -19.92 9.26
N TYR A 161 1.36 -18.75 9.28
CA TYR A 161 0.84 -17.52 9.87
C TYR A 161 0.14 -16.61 8.87
N LYS A 162 0.26 -16.85 7.56
CA LYS A 162 -0.31 -15.97 6.53
C LYS A 162 -1.78 -15.60 6.79
N ARG A 163 -2.62 -16.57 7.15
CA ARG A 163 -4.05 -16.31 7.39
C ARG A 163 -4.29 -15.44 8.63
N SER A 164 -3.51 -15.65 9.68
CA SER A 164 -3.59 -14.86 10.91
C SER A 164 -3.04 -13.47 10.66
N HIS A 165 -1.88 -13.36 10.03
CA HIS A 165 -1.30 -12.11 9.55
C HIS A 165 -2.29 -11.24 8.75
N ASP A 166 -2.91 -11.80 7.71
CA ASP A 166 -3.89 -11.07 6.89
C ASP A 166 -5.08 -10.56 7.75
N ARG A 167 -5.46 -11.33 8.78
CA ARG A 167 -6.52 -10.93 9.73
C ARG A 167 -6.05 -9.83 10.67
N LEU A 168 -4.80 -9.90 11.14
CA LEU A 168 -4.20 -8.89 12.00
C LEU A 168 -4.13 -7.55 11.25
N VAL A 169 -3.58 -7.52 10.04
CA VAL A 169 -3.54 -6.28 9.24
C VAL A 169 -4.96 -5.72 9.03
N ALA A 170 -5.94 -6.59 8.75
CA ALA A 170 -7.33 -6.18 8.61
C ALA A 170 -8.00 -5.71 9.92
N SER A 171 -7.52 -6.13 11.10
CA SER A 171 -7.98 -5.56 12.37
C SER A 171 -7.41 -4.15 12.56
N TYR A 172 -6.13 -3.95 12.25
CA TYR A 172 -5.52 -2.60 12.26
C TYR A 172 -6.24 -1.63 11.33
N ASP A 173 -6.58 -2.05 10.10
CA ASP A 173 -7.37 -1.22 9.17
C ASP A 173 -8.71 -0.78 9.81
N ARG A 174 -9.39 -1.70 10.50
CA ARG A 174 -10.66 -1.38 11.19
C ARG A 174 -10.50 -0.51 12.43
N MET A 175 -9.39 -0.66 13.16
CA MET A 175 -9.04 0.23 14.25
C MET A 175 -8.82 1.65 13.74
N LEU A 176 -8.05 1.81 12.66
CA LEU A 176 -7.83 3.10 12.01
C LEU A 176 -9.14 3.72 11.51
N GLU A 177 -10.04 2.94 10.91
CA GLU A 177 -11.38 3.41 10.54
C GLU A 177 -12.14 3.97 11.75
N GLY A 178 -12.05 3.32 12.92
CA GLY A 178 -12.62 3.82 14.17
C GLY A 178 -11.96 5.12 14.65
N LEU A 179 -10.63 5.16 14.68
CA LEU A 179 -9.89 6.33 15.16
C LEU A 179 -10.09 7.56 14.24
N VAL A 180 -10.25 7.36 12.94
CA VAL A 180 -10.61 8.44 12.00
C VAL A 180 -11.99 9.02 12.35
N VAL A 181 -12.98 8.17 12.66
CA VAL A 181 -14.29 8.67 13.15
C VAL A 181 -14.08 9.51 14.41
N LEU A 182 -13.30 9.03 15.39
CA LEU A 182 -13.00 9.79 16.61
C LEU A 182 -12.35 11.15 16.32
N LYS A 183 -11.37 11.21 15.41
CA LYS A 183 -10.74 12.45 14.96
C LYS A 183 -11.74 13.41 14.31
N GLU A 184 -12.64 12.90 13.46
CA GLU A 184 -13.72 13.70 12.88
C GLU A 184 -14.66 14.24 13.96
N MET A 185 -14.98 13.44 14.99
CA MET A 185 -15.78 13.92 16.13
C MET A 185 -15.08 15.07 16.85
N LEU A 186 -13.80 14.91 17.19
CA LEU A 186 -13.01 15.95 17.85
C LEU A 186 -12.88 17.23 17.00
N GLY A 187 -12.87 17.12 15.67
CA GLY A 187 -12.86 18.26 14.76
C GLY A 187 -14.18 19.05 14.74
N GLU A 188 -15.28 18.43 15.18
CA GLU A 188 -16.59 19.07 15.30
C GLU A 188 -16.85 19.65 16.71
N ILE A 189 -16.01 19.34 17.69
CA ILE A 189 -16.11 19.87 19.05
C ILE A 189 -15.59 21.29 19.09
N THR A 190 -16.28 22.13 19.86
CA THR A 190 -15.85 23.49 20.19
C THR A 190 -15.53 23.57 21.68
N ALA A 191 -14.69 24.54 22.07
CA ALA A 191 -14.31 24.73 23.47
C ALA A 191 -15.50 25.04 24.41
N ASP A 192 -16.62 25.53 23.86
CA ASP A 192 -17.86 25.81 24.58
C ASP A 192 -18.76 24.57 24.78
N ASP A 193 -18.47 23.45 24.09
CA ASP A 193 -19.25 22.23 24.22
C ASP A 193 -19.04 21.59 25.61
N THR A 194 -20.12 21.07 26.17
CA THR A 194 -20.14 20.32 27.44
C THR A 194 -20.31 18.83 27.18
N SER A 195 -19.97 17.99 28.16
CA SER A 195 -20.13 16.53 28.07
C SER A 195 -21.56 16.07 27.73
N SER A 196 -22.58 16.79 28.22
CA SER A 196 -23.98 16.52 27.85
C SER A 196 -24.27 16.78 26.37
N THR A 197 -23.78 17.91 25.85
CA THR A 197 -23.93 18.29 24.44
C THR A 197 -23.22 17.29 23.53
N LEU A 198 -22.02 16.84 23.92
CA LEU A 198 -21.26 15.84 23.17
C LEU A 198 -21.94 14.48 23.15
N SER A 199 -22.49 14.04 24.28
CA SER A 199 -23.20 12.76 24.37
C SER A 199 -24.42 12.74 23.43
N GLU A 200 -25.20 13.82 23.39
CA GLU A 200 -26.34 13.92 22.46
C GLU A 200 -25.88 13.98 21.00
N LYS A 201 -24.82 14.76 20.71
CA LYS A 201 -24.31 14.96 19.36
C LYS A 201 -23.70 13.71 18.74
N PHE A 202 -23.06 12.86 19.55
CA PHE A 202 -22.21 11.78 19.04
C PHE A 202 -22.66 10.38 19.41
N SER A 203 -23.76 10.18 20.16
CA SER A 203 -24.21 8.85 20.60
C SER A 203 -24.17 7.79 19.48
N ASP A 204 -24.77 8.07 18.32
CA ASP A 204 -24.83 7.12 17.20
C ASP A 204 -23.44 6.79 16.63
N ARG A 205 -22.51 7.75 16.63
CA ARG A 205 -21.14 7.56 16.11
C ARG A 205 -20.24 6.86 17.13
N THR A 206 -20.45 7.13 18.42
CA THR A 206 -19.76 6.42 19.50
C THR A 206 -20.11 4.94 19.49
N ASP A 207 -21.37 4.58 19.20
CA ASP A 207 -21.79 3.19 19.06
C ASP A 207 -21.11 2.49 17.85
N ASP A 208 -21.03 3.17 16.70
CA ASP A 208 -20.31 2.65 15.52
C ASP A 208 -18.80 2.51 15.79
N PHE A 209 -18.20 3.51 16.42
CA PHE A 209 -16.80 3.49 16.85
C PHE A 209 -16.52 2.30 17.79
N SER A 210 -17.33 2.14 18.85
CA SER A 210 -17.21 1.04 19.81
C SER A 210 -17.33 -0.31 19.12
N THR A 211 -18.34 -0.48 18.26
CA THR A 211 -18.55 -1.72 17.50
C THR A 211 -17.36 -2.07 16.61
N LYS A 212 -16.75 -1.08 15.95
CA LYS A 212 -15.55 -1.26 15.12
C LYS A 212 -14.34 -1.65 15.96
N LEU A 213 -14.12 -0.98 17.10
CA LEU A 213 -13.03 -1.30 18.02
C LEU A 213 -13.19 -2.70 18.62
N GLU A 214 -14.36 -3.06 19.15
CA GLU A 214 -14.62 -4.39 19.69
C GLU A 214 -14.31 -5.49 18.67
N LYS A 215 -14.77 -5.29 17.43
CA LYS A 215 -14.51 -6.24 16.34
C LYS A 215 -13.04 -6.27 15.92
N SER A 216 -12.36 -5.13 15.95
CA SER A 216 -10.91 -5.04 15.72
C SER A 216 -10.16 -5.84 16.78
N THR A 217 -10.40 -5.56 18.06
CA THR A 217 -9.75 -6.22 19.20
C THR A 217 -10.01 -7.72 19.19
N ALA A 218 -11.24 -8.16 18.91
CA ALA A 218 -11.57 -9.59 18.83
C ALA A 218 -10.81 -10.30 17.69
N ASP A 219 -10.67 -9.66 16.53
CA ASP A 219 -9.93 -10.22 15.41
C ASP A 219 -8.41 -10.22 15.64
N MET A 220 -7.90 -9.17 16.30
CA MET A 220 -6.51 -9.07 16.73
C MET A 220 -6.17 -10.19 17.73
N GLN A 221 -6.94 -10.31 18.81
CA GLN A 221 -6.79 -11.37 19.81
C GLN A 221 -6.79 -12.75 19.14
N LYS A 222 -7.80 -13.04 18.31
CA LYS A 222 -7.91 -14.32 17.62
C LYS A 222 -6.72 -14.58 16.68
N SER A 223 -6.20 -13.53 16.04
CA SER A 223 -5.00 -13.65 15.21
C SER A 223 -3.78 -14.01 16.04
N LEU A 224 -3.58 -13.35 17.18
CA LEU A 224 -2.48 -13.62 18.10
C LEU A 224 -2.57 -15.01 18.72
N GLU A 225 -3.77 -15.46 19.09
CA GLU A 225 -4.04 -16.83 19.55
C GLU A 225 -3.71 -17.87 18.47
N ASP A 226 -4.15 -17.64 17.22
CA ASP A 226 -3.84 -18.52 16.08
C ASP A 226 -2.32 -18.58 15.79
N MET A 227 -1.55 -17.57 16.21
CA MET A 227 -0.08 -17.53 16.10
C MET A 227 0.65 -18.01 17.37
N GLY A 228 -0.07 -18.35 18.44
CA GLY A 228 0.54 -18.75 19.71
C GLY A 228 1.21 -17.61 20.49
N LEU A 229 0.93 -16.35 20.14
CA LEU A 229 1.53 -15.14 20.75
C LEU A 229 0.69 -14.52 21.86
N TYR A 230 -0.56 -14.98 22.02
CA TYR A 230 -1.48 -14.34 22.97
C TYR A 230 -1.01 -14.45 24.43
N GLU A 231 -0.46 -15.60 24.86
CA GLU A 231 -0.01 -15.77 26.25
C GLU A 231 1.19 -14.86 26.57
N SER A 232 2.18 -14.77 25.67
CA SER A 232 3.34 -13.91 25.88
C SER A 232 2.97 -12.43 25.90
N LEU A 233 2.10 -12.01 24.97
CA LEU A 233 1.61 -10.63 24.91
C LEU A 233 0.76 -10.27 26.13
N SER A 234 -0.09 -11.18 26.60
CA SER A 234 -0.93 -10.95 27.78
C SER A 234 -0.09 -10.72 29.04
N ASP A 235 0.98 -11.48 29.21
CA ASP A 235 1.90 -11.30 30.35
C ASP A 235 2.64 -9.96 30.27
N GLU A 236 3.08 -9.57 29.07
CA GLU A 236 3.80 -8.31 28.87
C GLU A 236 2.88 -7.10 29.07
N LEU A 237 1.70 -7.11 28.47
CA LEU A 237 0.68 -6.06 28.65
C LEU A 237 0.22 -5.95 30.11
N SER A 238 0.06 -7.07 30.82
CA SER A 238 -0.32 -7.06 32.24
C SER A 238 0.75 -6.46 33.15
N ASN A 239 2.00 -6.33 32.70
CA ASN A 239 3.06 -5.66 33.47
C ASN A 239 3.14 -4.15 33.16
N MET A 240 2.50 -3.69 32.09
CA MET A 240 2.45 -2.28 31.70
C MET A 240 1.31 -1.51 32.39
N PHE A 241 0.23 -2.20 32.77
CA PHE A 241 -0.97 -1.65 33.40
C PHE A 241 -1.14 -2.10 34.85
#